data_AF-A0A969THI9-F1
#
_entry.id   AF-A0A969THI9-F1
#
_cell.length_a   1.000
_cell.length_b   1.000
_cell.length_c   1.000
_cell.angle_alpha   90.00
_cell.angle_beta   90.00
_cell.angle_gamma   90.00
#
_symmetry.space_group_name_H-M   'P 1'
#
loop_
_entity.id
_entity.type
_entity.pdbx_description
1 polymer ?
#
loop_
_entity_poly.entity_id
_entity_poly.type
_entity_poly.pdbx_seq_one_letter_code
_entity_poly.pdbx_strand_id
1 'polypeptide(L)'
;MDDDIEEHYEGLSEAELQELADILALHLHSQLGSRVYQLNRTDVAELLEPYTADLLDDDHQALPWLVWHLFQEALEIEMGHGR
;
A
#
# COMPACT_ATOMS: atom_id res chain seq x y z
N MET A 1 8.22 -12.08 39.38
CA MET A 1 6.94 -11.68 38.76
C MET A 1 7.40 -10.94 37.55
N ASP A 2 7.82 -11.74 36.58
CA ASP A 2 8.24 -11.31 35.26
C ASP A 2 6.89 -11.18 34.55
N ASP A 3 6.38 -9.95 34.55
CA ASP A 3 5.23 -9.58 33.75
C ASP A 3 5.72 -9.74 32.31
N ASP A 4 5.39 -10.90 31.76
CA ASP A 4 5.50 -11.24 30.36
C ASP A 4 4.73 -10.15 29.61
N ILE A 5 5.44 -9.10 29.20
CA ILE A 5 4.93 -8.19 28.19
C ILE A 5 4.89 -9.05 26.94
N GLU A 6 3.80 -9.80 26.78
CA GLU A 6 3.32 -10.26 25.49
C GLU A 6 3.20 -8.95 24.70
N GLU A 7 4.25 -8.62 23.94
CA GLU A 7 4.21 -7.58 22.93
C GLU A 7 3.11 -8.03 21.97
N HIS A 8 1.88 -7.61 22.29
CA HIS A 8 0.76 -7.65 21.39
C HIS A 8 1.17 -6.77 20.22
N TYR A 9 1.84 -7.37 19.23
CA TYR A 9 1.92 -6.83 17.89
C TYR A 9 0.48 -6.88 17.35
N GLU A 10 -0.34 -5.93 17.81
CA GLU A 10 -1.58 -5.60 17.14
C GLU A 10 -1.17 -5.10 15.75
N GLY A 11 -1.76 -5.66 14.70
CA GLY A 11 -1.53 -5.18 13.33
C GLY A 11 -1.77 -3.69 13.18
N LEU A 12 -1.36 -3.14 12.04
CA LEU A 12 -1.56 -1.72 11.78
C LEU A 12 -3.04 -1.38 11.93
N SER A 13 -3.34 -0.29 12.63
CA SER A 13 -4.70 0.24 12.61
C SER A 13 -5.10 0.57 11.18
N GLU A 14 -6.39 0.53 10.84
CA GLU A 14 -6.88 0.88 9.50
C GLU A 14 -6.35 2.25 9.02
N ALA A 15 -6.25 3.22 9.94
CA ALA A 15 -5.69 4.54 9.65
C ALA A 15 -4.18 4.50 9.33
N GLU A 16 -3.40 3.68 10.04
CA GLU A 16 -1.96 3.52 9.81
C GLU A 16 -1.69 2.78 8.50
N LEU A 17 -2.49 1.75 8.22
CA LEU A 17 -2.44 1.01 6.96
C LEU A 17 -2.76 1.92 5.77
N GLN A 18 -3.75 2.81 5.91
CA GLN A 18 -4.13 3.77 4.89
C GLN A 18 -3.04 4.83 4.68
N GLU A 19 -2.44 5.35 5.75
CA GLU A 19 -1.32 6.30 5.67
C GLU A 19 -0.11 5.66 4.98
N LEU A 20 0.22 4.42 5.35
CA LEU A 20 1.30 3.67 4.71
C LEU A 20 1.02 3.44 3.22
N ALA A 21 -0.22 3.09 2.86
CA ALA A 21 -0.62 2.94 1.47
C ALA A 21 -0.44 4.25 0.67
N ASP A 22 -0.82 5.40 1.22
CA ASP A 22 -0.64 6.70 0.56
C ASP A 22 0.85 7.02 0.32
N ILE A 23 1.68 6.83 1.34
CA ILE A 23 3.13 7.05 1.26
C ILE A 23 3.75 6.15 0.18
N LEU A 24 3.39 4.87 0.15
CA LEU A 24 3.91 3.92 -0.82
C LEU A 24 3.41 4.21 -2.24
N ALA A 25 2.14 4.61 -2.40
CA ALA A 25 1.58 5.01 -3.68
C ALA A 25 2.32 6.23 -4.24
N LEU A 26 2.54 7.27 -3.43
CA LEU A 26 3.32 8.44 -3.82
C LEU A 26 4.77 8.09 -4.17
N HIS A 27 5.39 7.20 -3.38
CA HIS A 27 6.75 6.75 -3.63
C HIS A 27 6.90 6.03 -4.97
N LEU A 28 6.01 5.08 -5.26
CA LEU A 28 5.99 4.35 -6.53
C LEU A 28 5.65 5.27 -7.70
N HIS A 29 4.68 6.17 -7.55
CA HIS A 29 4.34 7.15 -8.58
C HIS A 29 5.53 8.09 -8.86
N SER A 30 6.28 8.52 -7.83
CA SER A 30 7.48 9.34 -8.03
C SER A 30 8.59 8.61 -8.80
N GLN A 31 8.68 7.29 -8.70
CA GLN A 31 9.70 6.49 -9.39
C GLN A 31 9.29 6.12 -10.82
N LEU A 32 8.03 5.74 -11.01
CA LEU A 32 7.52 5.14 -12.25
C LEU A 32 6.68 6.11 -13.09
N GLY A 33 6.24 7.23 -12.50
CA GLY A 33 5.32 8.19 -13.11
C GLY A 33 4.00 7.54 -13.51
N SER A 34 3.47 7.92 -14.66
CA SER A 34 2.21 7.38 -15.21
C SER A 34 2.22 5.87 -15.52
N ARG A 35 3.38 5.20 -15.44
CA ARG A 35 3.45 3.74 -15.59
C ARG A 35 2.74 3.01 -14.44
N VAL A 36 2.59 3.63 -13.27
CA VAL A 36 1.88 2.99 -12.15
C VAL A 36 0.44 2.64 -12.49
N TYR A 37 -0.19 3.41 -13.39
CA TYR A 37 -1.57 3.17 -13.84
C TYR A 37 -1.73 1.89 -14.67
N GLN A 38 -0.62 1.33 -15.18
CA GLN A 38 -0.62 0.09 -15.97
C GLN A 38 -0.32 -1.14 -15.12
N LEU A 39 0.07 -0.96 -13.86
CA LEU A 39 0.41 -2.06 -12.97
C LEU A 39 -0.86 -2.84 -12.60
N ASN A 40 -0.75 -4.16 -12.68
CA ASN A 40 -1.73 -5.03 -12.06
C ASN A 40 -1.41 -5.19 -10.56
N ARG A 41 -2.36 -5.73 -9.79
CA ARG A 41 -2.19 -5.91 -8.35
C ARG A 41 -0.97 -6.76 -7.97
N THR A 42 -0.62 -7.76 -8.77
CA THR A 42 0.56 -8.61 -8.53
C THR A 42 1.84 -7.80 -8.71
N ASP A 43 1.93 -6.99 -9.76
CA ASP A 43 3.09 -6.11 -9.97
C ASP A 43 3.26 -5.14 -8.77
N VAL A 44 2.15 -4.60 -8.26
CA VAL A 44 2.17 -3.75 -7.06
C VAL A 44 2.67 -4.54 -5.85
N ALA A 45 2.20 -5.76 -5.62
CA ALA A 45 2.67 -6.60 -4.52
C ALA A 45 4.18 -6.88 -4.60
N GLU A 46 4.71 -7.21 -5.77
CA GLU A 46 6.14 -7.43 -5.98
C GLU A 46 6.97 -6.17 -5.73
N LEU A 47 6.44 -4.99 -6.10
CA LEU A 47 7.10 -3.71 -5.84
C LEU A 47 7.06 -3.30 -4.35
N LEU A 48 6.05 -3.77 -3.62
CA LEU A 48 5.86 -3.45 -2.20
C LEU A 48 6.59 -4.42 -1.27
N GLU A 49 6.91 -5.64 -1.71
CA GLU A 49 7.61 -6.67 -0.92
C GLU A 49 8.77 -6.13 -0.06
N PRO A 50 9.73 -5.33 -0.59
CA PRO A 50 10.85 -4.84 0.22
C PRO A 50 10.45 -3.83 1.31
N TYR A 51 9.26 -3.25 1.23
CA TYR A 51 8.74 -2.28 2.20
C TYR A 51 7.76 -2.91 3.20
N THR A 52 7.16 -4.05 2.85
CA THR A 52 6.11 -4.71 3.63
C THR A 52 6.57 -6.02 4.28
N ALA A 53 7.78 -6.50 4.01
CA ALA A 53 8.30 -7.78 4.50
C ALA A 53 8.29 -7.96 6.04
N ASP A 54 8.26 -6.86 6.81
CA ASP A 54 8.22 -6.87 8.28
C ASP A 54 6.78 -6.79 8.85
N LEU A 55 5.77 -6.60 7.98
CA LEU A 55 4.39 -6.50 8.40
C LEU A 55 3.76 -7.86 8.69
N LEU A 56 2.72 -7.85 9.52
CA LEU A 56 1.89 -9.01 9.76
C LEU A 56 1.18 -9.46 8.48
N ASP A 57 0.89 -10.76 8.39
CA ASP A 57 0.37 -11.39 7.15
C ASP A 57 -0.90 -10.72 6.61
N ASP A 58 -1.78 -10.24 7.50
CA ASP A 58 -3.02 -9.56 7.12
C ASP A 58 -2.77 -8.19 6.48
N ASP A 59 -1.93 -7.36 7.13
CA ASP A 59 -1.51 -6.05 6.63
C ASP A 59 -0.72 -6.18 5.32
N HIS A 60 0.14 -7.19 5.24
CA HIS A 60 0.94 -7.53 4.07
C HIS A 60 0.06 -7.86 2.85
N GLN A 61 -1.07 -8.53 3.06
CA GLN A 61 -2.02 -8.85 1.99
C GLN A 61 -2.92 -7.66 1.61
N ALA A 62 -3.25 -6.79 2.58
CA ALA A 62 -4.14 -5.65 2.36
C ALA A 62 -3.46 -4.50 1.59
N LEU A 63 -2.19 -4.19 1.89
CA LEU A 63 -1.47 -3.05 1.31
C LEU A 63 -1.41 -3.02 -0.22
N PRO A 64 -1.06 -4.11 -0.92
CA PRO A 64 -1.05 -4.11 -2.38
C PRO A 64 -2.40 -3.77 -2.99
N TRP A 65 -3.49 -4.13 -2.31
CA TRP A 65 -4.83 -3.81 -2.76
C TRP A 65 -5.15 -2.33 -2.61
N LEU A 66 -4.83 -1.74 -1.46
CA LEU A 66 -5.03 -0.31 -1.20
C LEU A 66 -4.22 0.56 -2.15
N VAL A 67 -2.93 0.27 -2.31
CA VAL A 67 -2.04 1.02 -3.22
C VAL A 67 -2.52 0.93 -4.66
N TRP A 68 -2.91 -0.26 -5.11
CA TRP A 68 -3.46 -0.43 -6.46
C TRP A 68 -4.75 0.36 -6.65
N HIS A 69 -5.64 0.39 -5.65
CA HIS A 69 -6.88 1.16 -5.71
C HIS A 69 -6.62 2.66 -5.89
N LEU A 70 -5.68 3.21 -5.10
CA LEU A 70 -5.27 4.61 -5.22
C LEU A 70 -4.79 4.96 -6.64
N PHE A 71 -4.07 4.06 -7.31
CA PHE A 71 -3.65 4.27 -8.70
C PHE A 71 -4.83 4.26 -9.68
N GLN A 72 -5.83 3.39 -9.48
CA GLN A 72 -7.01 3.36 -10.34
C GLN A 72 -7.86 4.62 -10.13
N GLU A 73 -8.06 5.05 -8.89
CA GLU A 73 -8.78 6.29 -8.58
C GLU A 73 -8.09 7.51 -9.21
N ALA A 74 -6.76 7.60 -9.09
CA ALA A 74 -5.97 8.65 -9.71
C ALA A 74 -6.08 8.63 -11.25
N LEU A 75 -6.06 7.45 -11.87
CA LEU A 75 -6.26 7.27 -13.31
C LEU A 75 -7.66 7.72 -13.75
N GLU A 76 -8.70 7.36 -12.99
CA GLU A 76 -10.08 7.77 -13.27
C GLU A 76 -10.24 9.29 -13.19
N ILE A 77 -9.59 9.95 -12.22
CA ILE A 77 -9.55 11.41 -12.13
C ILE A 77 -8.84 12.01 -13.35
N GLU A 78 -7.66 11.50 -13.71
CA GLU A 78 -6.86 12.01 -14.84
C GLU A 78 -7.59 11.85 -16.18
N MET A 79 -8.18 10.68 -16.43
CA MET A 79 -8.94 10.38 -17.64
C MET A 79 -10.32 11.06 -17.66
N GLY A 80 -10.95 11.21 -16.49
CA GLY A 80 -12.26 11.84 -16.32
C GLY A 80 -12.22 13.36 -16.50
N HIS A 81 -11.07 14.01 -16.28
CA HIS A 81 -10.86 15.44 -16.49
C HIS A 81 -10.61 15.81 -17.96
N GLY A 82 -10.54 14.84 -18.87
CA GLY A 82 -10.28 15.03 -20.31
C GLY A 82 -11.52 15.16 -21.20
N ARG A 83 -12.70 15.47 -20.65
CA ARG A 83 -13.96 15.59 -21.41
C ARG A 83 -14.54 17.00 -21.42
#